data_AF-A0A8H8R1D2-F1
#
_entry.id   AF-A0A8H8R1D2-F1
#
_cell.length_a   1.000
_cell.length_b   1.000
_cell.length_c   1.000
_cell.angle_alpha   90.00
_cell.angle_beta   90.00
_cell.angle_gamma   90.00
#
_symmetry.space_group_name_H-M   'P 1'
#
loop_
_entity.id
_entity.type
_entity.pdbx_description
1 polymer ?
#
loop_
_entity_poly.entity_id
_entity_poly.type
_entity_poly.pdbx_seq_one_letter_code
_entity_poly.pdbx_strand_id
1 'polypeptide(L)'
;MQFLEVSMNIDPADKLITKDRIEKYILRKAFDMSDEPGAKPYLPDHILYRQKEQFSDGVGYGWIDALKDNAELHVTDEMMKNPKPEWGSDIPDTKEAYWYRTMFDEHFPPQCADTVVRWLPTWSNQTDPSGRAISTHNQKYDEKK
;
A
#
# COMPACT_ATOMS: atom_id res chain seq x y z
N MET A 1 22.52 -8.37 -12.23
CA MET A 1 21.29 -8.51 -13.05
C MET A 1 20.67 -9.91 -13.00
N GLN A 2 21.43 -10.97 -12.70
CA GLN A 2 20.97 -12.38 -12.67
C GLN A 2 19.70 -12.65 -11.84
N PHE A 3 19.58 -12.06 -10.65
CA PHE A 3 18.40 -12.25 -9.80
C PHE A 3 17.10 -11.76 -10.47
N LEU A 4 17.13 -10.59 -11.13
CA LEU A 4 15.95 -10.05 -11.81
C LEU A 4 15.60 -10.90 -13.03
N GLU A 5 16.60 -11.33 -13.80
CA GLU A 5 16.39 -12.18 -14.96
C GLU A 5 15.72 -13.50 -14.58
N VAL A 6 16.23 -14.19 -13.55
CA VAL A 6 15.59 -15.40 -13.01
C VAL A 6 14.18 -15.10 -12.51
N SER A 7 14.00 -14.07 -11.69
CA SER A 7 12.70 -13.73 -11.10
C SER A 7 11.66 -13.39 -12.16
N MET A 8 12.04 -12.69 -13.23
CA MET A 8 11.14 -12.27 -14.30
C MET A 8 10.78 -13.43 -15.24
N ASN A 9 11.70 -14.37 -15.47
CA ASN A 9 11.50 -15.51 -16.36
C ASN A 9 10.70 -16.68 -15.75
N ILE A 10 10.41 -16.66 -14.45
CA ILE A 10 9.45 -17.59 -13.82
C ILE A 10 8.06 -17.41 -14.46
N ASP A 11 7.39 -18.53 -14.76
CA ASP A 11 6.03 -18.58 -15.29
C ASP A 11 5.11 -17.67 -14.45
N PRO A 12 4.44 -16.67 -15.07
CA PRO A 12 3.49 -15.82 -14.37
C PRO A 12 2.41 -16.59 -13.60
N ALA A 13 1.99 -17.78 -14.05
CA ALA A 13 1.01 -18.61 -13.37
C ALA A 13 1.45 -18.99 -11.94
N ASP A 14 2.75 -19.16 -11.70
CA ASP A 14 3.30 -19.48 -10.39
C ASP A 14 3.43 -18.25 -9.47
N LYS A 15 3.24 -17.04 -10.01
CA LYS A 15 3.21 -15.79 -9.25
C LYS A 15 1.78 -15.40 -8.83
N LEU A 16 0.76 -16.04 -9.39
CA LEU A 16 -0.63 -15.76 -9.09
C LEU A 16 -1.07 -16.33 -7.74
N ILE A 17 -1.95 -15.59 -7.07
CA ILE A 17 -2.64 -16.01 -5.86
C ILE A 17 -3.76 -16.96 -6.26
N THR A 18 -3.90 -18.08 -5.55
CA THR A 18 -4.98 -19.05 -5.75
C THR A 18 -5.61 -19.39 -4.40
N LYS A 19 -6.61 -20.27 -4.37
CA LYS A 19 -7.22 -20.72 -3.10
C LYS A 19 -6.19 -21.41 -2.18
N ASP A 20 -5.16 -22.02 -2.76
CA ASP A 20 -4.14 -22.79 -2.03
C ASP A 20 -2.79 -22.06 -1.93
N ARG A 21 -2.65 -20.89 -2.58
CA ARG A 21 -1.39 -20.14 -2.66
C ARG A 21 -1.60 -18.69 -2.25
N ILE A 22 -0.93 -18.26 -1.19
CA ILE A 22 -0.91 -16.86 -0.72
C ILE A 22 0.01 -15.98 -1.58
N GLU A 23 0.02 -14.67 -1.35
CA GLU A 23 0.90 -13.75 -2.07
C GLU A 23 2.37 -14.14 -1.92
N LYS A 24 3.11 -14.06 -3.03
CA LYS A 24 4.53 -14.45 -3.12
C LYS A 24 4.78 -15.93 -2.75
N TYR A 25 3.81 -16.82 -2.96
CA TYR A 25 3.93 -18.24 -2.64
C TYR A 25 5.22 -18.89 -3.17
N ILE A 26 5.57 -18.70 -4.44
CA ILE A 26 6.80 -19.29 -5.03
C ILE A 26 8.07 -18.83 -4.30
N LEU A 27 8.11 -17.56 -3.87
CA LEU A 27 9.23 -17.05 -3.07
C LEU A 27 9.25 -17.73 -1.70
N ARG A 28 8.10 -17.84 -1.03
CA ARG A 28 8.01 -18.49 0.30
C ARG A 28 8.43 -19.96 0.22
N LYS A 29 7.93 -20.70 -0.79
CA LYS A 29 8.26 -22.11 -0.99
C LYS A 29 9.73 -22.32 -1.31
N ALA A 30 10.39 -21.39 -2.00
CA ALA A 30 11.84 -21.46 -2.26
C ALA A 30 12.71 -21.37 -0.99
N PHE A 31 12.16 -20.92 0.14
CA PHE A 31 12.83 -20.88 1.44
C PHE A 31 12.20 -21.84 2.47
N ASP A 32 11.26 -22.68 2.03
CA ASP A 32 10.62 -23.70 2.84
C ASP A 32 11.46 -24.98 2.83
N MET A 33 12.09 -25.28 3.97
CA MET A 33 12.99 -26.42 4.14
C MET A 33 12.27 -27.67 4.67
N SER A 34 10.94 -27.66 4.78
CA SER A 34 10.17 -28.78 5.36
C SER A 34 10.33 -30.10 4.60
N ASP A 35 10.63 -30.03 3.31
CA ASP A 35 10.82 -31.19 2.43
C ASP A 35 12.27 -31.70 2.41
N GLU A 36 13.21 -31.05 3.12
CA GLU A 36 14.64 -31.40 3.13
C GLU A 36 15.08 -32.01 4.48
N PRO A 37 15.33 -33.33 4.54
CA PRO A 37 15.73 -34.00 5.78
C PRO A 37 17.04 -33.46 6.35
N GLY A 38 16.99 -32.96 7.59
CA GLY A 38 18.17 -32.44 8.29
C GLY A 38 18.50 -30.98 7.98
N ALA A 39 17.75 -30.32 7.08
CA ALA A 39 17.90 -28.90 6.84
C ALA A 39 17.33 -28.07 7.99
N LYS A 40 18.01 -26.97 8.33
CA LYS A 40 17.52 -26.00 9.32
C LYS A 40 16.63 -24.96 8.62
N PRO A 41 15.41 -24.69 9.10
CA PRO A 41 14.56 -23.66 8.51
C PRO A 41 15.22 -22.28 8.51
N TYR A 42 15.06 -21.53 7.41
CA TYR A 42 15.53 -20.14 7.32
C TYR A 42 14.70 -19.19 8.20
N LEU A 43 13.39 -19.44 8.29
CA LEU A 43 12.44 -18.66 9.08
C LEU A 43 11.48 -19.61 9.81
N PRO A 44 10.92 -19.21 10.97
CA PRO A 44 9.80 -19.91 11.58
C PRO A 44 8.60 -19.96 10.62
N ASP A 45 7.85 -21.07 10.64
CA ASP A 45 6.72 -21.32 9.73
C ASP A 45 5.68 -20.18 9.74
N HIS A 46 5.27 -19.75 10.94
CA HIS A 46 4.32 -18.65 11.12
C HIS A 46 4.82 -17.29 10.57
N ILE A 47 6.14 -17.10 10.38
CA ILE A 47 6.70 -15.92 9.71
C ILE A 47 6.77 -16.15 8.20
N LEU A 48 7.23 -17.32 7.77
CA LEU A 48 7.38 -17.68 6.36
C LEU A 48 6.05 -17.65 5.62
N TYR A 49 4.94 -18.00 6.28
CA TYR A 49 3.60 -18.02 5.72
C TYR A 49 2.68 -16.92 6.29
N ARG A 50 3.23 -15.93 6.98
CA ARG A 50 2.45 -14.77 7.44
C ARG A 50 1.85 -14.03 6.27
N GLN A 51 0.54 -13.79 6.31
CA GLN A 51 -0.15 -12.97 5.33
C GLN A 51 0.43 -11.56 5.31
N LYS A 52 0.61 -11.02 4.11
CA LYS A 52 1.04 -9.64 3.90
C LYS A 52 0.00 -8.69 4.49
N GLU A 53 0.39 -7.95 5.52
CA GLU A 53 -0.36 -6.79 6.02
C GLU A 53 -0.12 -5.60 5.08
N GLN A 54 -1.09 -4.69 4.98
CA GLN A 54 -0.84 -3.40 4.31
C GLN A 54 0.21 -2.61 5.07
N PHE A 55 0.97 -1.76 4.36
CA PHE A 55 2.09 -1.04 4.96
C PHE A 55 1.65 -0.17 6.13
N SER A 56 0.50 0.50 5.99
CA SER A 56 -0.04 1.43 6.97
C SER A 56 -0.55 0.70 8.23
N ASP A 57 -1.23 -0.44 8.07
CA ASP A 57 -1.65 -1.31 9.18
C ASP A 57 -0.46 -1.97 9.91
N GLY A 58 0.63 -2.24 9.18
CA GLY A 58 1.85 -2.85 9.72
C GLY A 58 2.71 -1.92 10.59
N VAL A 59 2.59 -0.60 10.41
CA VAL A 59 3.27 0.42 11.26
C VAL A 59 2.47 0.69 12.53
N GLY A 60 1.14 0.67 12.43
CA GLY A 60 0.22 0.80 13.54
C GLY A 60 -0.95 1.72 13.21
N TYR A 61 -2.16 1.31 13.63
CA TYR A 61 -3.41 2.01 13.28
C TYR A 61 -3.42 3.50 13.66
N GLY A 62 -2.80 3.87 14.79
CA GLY A 62 -2.74 5.27 15.23
C GLY A 62 -1.93 6.19 14.33
N TRP A 63 -1.05 5.66 13.46
CA TRP A 63 -0.25 6.48 12.55
C TRP A 63 -1.10 7.14 11.46
N ILE A 64 -2.01 6.37 10.85
CA ILE A 64 -2.92 6.88 9.82
C ILE A 64 -3.91 7.86 10.43
N ASP A 65 -4.48 7.50 11.59
CA ASP A 65 -5.45 8.36 12.27
C ASP A 65 -4.79 9.71 12.63
N ALA A 66 -3.55 9.70 13.12
CA ALA A 66 -2.79 10.92 13.38
C ALA A 66 -2.53 11.76 12.12
N LEU A 67 -2.27 11.15 10.96
CA LEU A 67 -2.10 11.88 9.70
C LEU A 67 -3.41 12.54 9.25
N LYS A 68 -4.54 11.85 9.39
CA LYS A 68 -5.88 12.38 9.08
C LYS A 68 -6.25 13.52 10.01
N ASP A 69 -6.06 13.34 11.31
CA ASP A 69 -6.30 14.36 12.32
C ASP A 69 -5.43 15.59 12.05
N ASN A 70 -4.16 15.41 11.69
CA ASN A 70 -3.29 16.53 11.39
C ASN A 70 -3.69 17.23 10.08
N ALA A 71 -4.09 16.49 9.05
CA ALA A 71 -4.59 17.08 7.80
C ALA A 71 -5.85 17.94 8.03
N GLU A 72 -6.74 17.51 8.93
CA GLU A 72 -7.95 18.24 9.31
C GLU A 72 -7.63 19.60 9.95
N LEU A 73 -6.48 19.73 10.63
CA LEU A 73 -6.02 21.02 11.19
C LEU A 73 -5.52 21.99 10.12
N HIS A 74 -5.03 21.48 8.98
CA HIS A 74 -4.40 22.28 7.93
C HIS A 74 -5.30 22.55 6.73
N VAL A 75 -6.31 21.71 6.50
CA VAL A 75 -7.19 21.79 5.33
C VAL A 75 -8.64 21.88 5.77
N THR A 76 -9.25 23.04 5.51
CA THR A 76 -10.66 23.28 5.84
C THR A 76 -11.60 22.76 4.76
N ASP A 77 -12.88 22.57 5.10
CA ASP A 77 -13.92 22.24 4.11
C ASP A 77 -14.08 23.33 3.03
N GLU A 78 -13.78 24.58 3.38
CA GLU A 78 -13.82 25.69 2.43
C GLU A 78 -12.68 25.59 1.40
N MET A 79 -11.49 25.18 1.83
CA MET A 79 -10.37 24.91 0.92
C MET A 79 -10.69 23.76 -0.04
N MET A 80 -11.34 22.70 0.46
CA MET A 80 -11.79 21.58 -0.39
C MET A 80 -12.84 22.00 -1.43
N LYS A 81 -13.71 22.97 -1.10
CA LYS A 81 -14.73 23.50 -2.03
C LYS A 81 -14.14 24.45 -3.06
N ASN A 82 -13.03 25.12 -2.74
CA ASN A 82 -12.37 26.11 -3.58
C ASN A 82 -10.91 25.70 -3.87
N PRO A 83 -10.70 24.60 -4.62
CA PRO A 83 -9.35 24.14 -4.94
C PRO A 83 -8.64 25.13 -5.85
N LYS A 84 -7.31 25.09 -5.84
CA LYS A 84 -6.47 25.95 -6.67
C LYS A 84 -6.73 25.65 -8.17
N PRO A 85 -7.10 26.65 -9.00
CA PRO A 85 -7.43 26.43 -10.41
C PRO A 85 -6.25 25.88 -11.22
N GLU A 86 -5.01 26.19 -10.83
CA GLU A 86 -3.79 25.68 -11.46
C GLU A 86 -3.61 24.15 -11.34
N TRP A 87 -4.34 23.48 -10.44
CA TRP A 87 -4.29 22.02 -10.33
C TRP A 87 -5.03 21.31 -11.46
N GLY A 88 -5.89 22.01 -12.21
CA GLY A 88 -6.61 21.44 -13.36
C GLY A 88 -7.41 20.20 -12.98
N SER A 89 -7.08 19.04 -13.58
CA SER A 89 -7.74 17.76 -13.28
C SER A 89 -7.15 17.01 -12.08
N ASP A 90 -6.00 17.44 -11.55
CA ASP A 90 -5.31 16.76 -10.45
C ASP A 90 -5.70 17.32 -9.08
N ILE A 91 -7.00 17.49 -8.86
CA ILE A 91 -7.54 18.02 -7.61
C ILE A 91 -7.63 16.88 -6.58
N PRO A 92 -7.05 17.06 -5.37
CA PRO A 92 -7.23 16.14 -4.26
C PRO A 92 -8.68 16.12 -3.77
N ASP A 93 -9.20 14.93 -3.50
CA ASP A 93 -10.58 14.69 -3.05
C ASP A 93 -10.68 14.34 -1.56
N THR A 94 -9.53 14.26 -0.87
CA THR A 94 -9.43 14.11 0.58
C THR A 94 -8.54 15.22 1.16
N LYS A 95 -8.80 15.60 2.42
CA LYS A 95 -7.99 16.61 3.12
C LYS A 95 -6.53 16.19 3.30
N GLU A 96 -6.29 14.91 3.54
CA GLU A 96 -4.94 14.34 3.62
C GLU A 96 -4.17 14.52 2.30
N ALA A 97 -4.78 14.14 1.17
CA ALA A 97 -4.17 14.34 -0.14
C ALA A 97 -4.02 15.83 -0.50
N TYR A 98 -4.97 16.68 -0.10
CA TYR A 98 -4.88 18.14 -0.27
C TYR A 98 -3.67 18.69 0.49
N TRP A 99 -3.49 18.27 1.73
CA TRP A 99 -2.37 18.69 2.57
C TRP A 99 -1.02 18.27 1.98
N TYR A 100 -0.93 17.04 1.45
CA TYR A 100 0.24 16.59 0.70
C TYR A 100 0.49 17.41 -0.56
N ARG A 101 -0.57 17.74 -1.31
CA ARG A 101 -0.46 18.57 -2.52
C ARG A 101 0.02 19.99 -2.19
N THR A 102 -0.43 20.59 -1.09
CA THR A 102 0.06 21.91 -0.68
C THR A 102 1.54 21.87 -0.32
N MET A 103 2.00 20.84 0.41
CA MET A 103 3.44 20.68 0.70
C MET A 103 4.25 20.42 -0.57
N PHE A 104 3.71 19.67 -1.54
CA PHE A 104 4.35 19.48 -2.82
C PHE A 104 4.52 20.81 -3.58
N ASP A 105 3.46 21.62 -3.67
CA ASP A 105 3.50 22.93 -4.33
C ASP A 105 4.49 23.90 -3.65
N GLU A 106 4.70 23.79 -2.34
CA GLU A 106 5.69 24.59 -1.60
C GLU A 106 7.14 24.24 -1.96
N HIS A 107 7.39 22.96 -2.27
CA HIS A 107 8.73 22.45 -2.53
C HIS A 107 9.09 22.37 -4.01
N PHE A 108 8.10 22.20 -4.89
CA PHE A 108 8.33 21.88 -6.29
C PHE A 108 7.57 22.84 -7.23
N PRO A 109 8.19 23.23 -8.34
CA PRO A 109 7.51 23.96 -9.40
C PRO A 109 6.31 23.19 -9.97
N PRO A 110 5.28 23.86 -10.50
CA PRO A 110 4.06 23.22 -11.01
C PRO A 110 4.31 22.12 -12.05
N GLN A 111 5.31 22.27 -12.93
CA GLN A 111 5.64 21.26 -13.95
C GLN A 111 6.12 19.92 -13.38
N CYS A 112 6.52 19.85 -12.10
CA CYS A 112 6.90 18.60 -11.46
C CYS A 112 5.68 17.71 -11.18
N ALA A 113 4.47 18.28 -11.09
CA ALA A 113 3.26 17.50 -10.84
C ALA A 113 3.02 16.43 -11.93
N ASP A 114 3.39 16.72 -13.19
CA ASP A 114 3.25 15.78 -14.31
C ASP A 114 4.14 14.52 -14.17
N THR A 115 5.13 14.56 -13.28
CA THR A 115 6.04 13.44 -13.03
C THR A 115 5.61 12.53 -11.88
N VAL A 116 4.58 12.93 -11.13
CA VAL A 116 4.11 12.22 -9.94
C VAL A 116 2.65 11.82 -10.14
N VAL A 117 2.35 10.54 -9.97
CA VAL A 117 0.99 10.02 -10.09
C VAL A 117 0.47 9.72 -8.69
N ARG A 118 -0.75 10.16 -8.37
CA ARG A 118 -1.44 9.74 -7.15
C ARG A 118 -1.63 8.22 -7.17
N TRP A 119 -1.24 7.56 -6.09
CA TRP A 119 -1.44 6.12 -5.95
C TRP A 119 -2.93 5.82 -5.73
N LEU A 120 -3.62 5.47 -6.82
CA LEU A 120 -5.02 5.05 -6.81
C LEU A 120 -5.10 3.62 -7.37
N PRO A 121 -5.53 2.63 -6.58
CA PRO A 121 -5.67 1.25 -7.06
C PRO A 121 -6.74 1.18 -8.16
N THR A 122 -6.38 0.73 -9.35
CA THR A 122 -7.31 0.63 -10.51
C THR A 122 -8.41 -0.42 -10.33
N TRP A 123 -8.29 -1.27 -9.31
CA TRP A 123 -9.21 -2.35 -8.97
C TRP A 123 -10.14 -2.01 -7.78
N SER A 124 -10.11 -0.78 -7.26
CA SER A 124 -11.06 -0.34 -6.23
C SER A 124 -11.47 1.12 -6.42
N ASN A 125 -12.65 1.48 -5.92
CA ASN A 125 -13.13 2.87 -5.92
C ASN A 125 -12.59 3.68 -4.72
N GLN A 126 -11.53 3.21 -4.05
CA GLN A 126 -10.98 3.87 -2.88
C GLN A 126 -10.00 4.95 -3.31
N THR A 127 -10.22 6.17 -2.84
CA THR A 127 -9.34 7.32 -3.08
C THR A 127 -8.48 7.68 -1.86
N ASP A 128 -8.64 6.93 -0.78
CA ASP A 128 -7.85 7.05 0.44
C ASP A 128 -6.37 6.70 0.19
N PRO A 129 -5.44 7.66 0.33
CA PRO A 129 -4.03 7.43 0.03
C PRO A 129 -3.37 6.43 1.00
N SER A 130 -3.96 6.20 2.17
CA SER A 130 -3.43 5.29 3.19
C SER A 130 -3.58 3.80 2.83
N GLY A 131 -4.45 3.46 1.87
CA GLY A 131 -4.70 2.09 1.41
C GLY A 131 -5.58 1.24 2.33
N ARG A 132 -5.86 1.71 3.55
CA ARG A 132 -6.59 1.00 4.63
C ARG A 132 -7.99 0.53 4.20
N ALA A 133 -8.62 1.22 3.26
CA ALA A 133 -10.00 0.97 2.86
C ALA A 133 -10.19 -0.20 1.86
N ILE A 134 -9.16 -1.04 1.65
CA ILE A 134 -9.30 -2.25 0.83
C ILE A 134 -9.84 -3.38 1.73
N SER A 135 -11.07 -3.81 1.46
CA SER A 135 -11.86 -4.81 2.19
C SER A 135 -11.25 -6.22 2.29
N THR A 136 -10.06 -6.44 1.76
CA THR A 136 -9.35 -7.73 1.80
C THR A 136 -8.71 -8.01 3.17
N HIS A 137 -8.55 -7.00 4.04
CA HIS A 137 -7.92 -7.13 5.37
C HIS A 137 -8.91 -7.12 6.54
N ASN A 138 -10.04 -7.83 6.40
CA ASN A 138 -11.05 -7.89 7.47
C ASN A 138 -10.68 -8.79 8.65
N GLN A 139 -9.62 -9.61 8.56
CA GLN A 139 -9.32 -10.64 9.55
C GLN A 139 -9.04 -10.13 10.97
N LYS A 140 -8.73 -8.84 11.18
CA LYS A 140 -8.47 -8.27 12.52
C LYS A 140 -9.59 -7.42 13.11
N TYR A 141 -10.60 -7.05 12.34
CA TYR A 141 -11.67 -6.17 12.83
C TYR A 141 -12.72 -6.94 13.65
N ASP A 142 -12.77 -8.27 13.55
CA ASP A 142 -13.75 -9.12 14.24
C ASP A 142 -13.30 -9.62 15.64
N GLU A 143 -12.05 -9.41 16.05
CA GLU A 143 -11.54 -9.88 17.37
C GLU A 143 -11.80 -8.90 18.53
N LYS A 144 -12.53 -7.80 18.30
CA LYS A 144 -13.05 -6.93 19.37
C LYS A 144 -14.58 -7.00 19.43
N LYS A 145 -15.10 -8.10 19.96
CA LYS A 145 -16.40 -8.14 20.65
C LYS A 145 -16.27 -8.89 21.95
#